data_AF-A0A0L8LF09-F1
#
_entry.id   AF-A0A0L8LF09-F1
#
_cell.length_a   1.000
_cell.length_b   1.000
_cell.length_c   1.000
_cell.angle_alpha   90.00
_cell.angle_beta   90.00
_cell.angle_gamma   90.00
#
_symmetry.space_group_name_H-M   'P 1'
#
loop_
_entity.id
_entity.type
_entity.pdbx_description
1 polymer ?
#
loop_
_entity_poly.entity_id
_entity_poly.type
_entity_poly.pdbx_seq_one_letter_code
_entity_poly.pdbx_strand_id
1 'polypeptide(L)'
;MSDDTVMPEAATAAPPAAETPHEHRHPFVFAIGRIHARFRDPGVEQEFNQVVSGTDTNGLTTDEVLRDVLARPENLYLARQMQYVLTIQGVDTYDVVPSYSGDYDKLVGTLRSVPTALDLDVVVGVRGHAEGSSCAGLALPVVEFQQLYSFDRRSLFKAIQKPDGMSTKRFRAIADEVLTKILQITENSGGTPADRAANFVACRYAAVYLRTFEAFATDYALTAITVQPAAVGGDEGVMSFTVTYTSRTTDLRESYSVQVSTQYMNPYLLTRLTPSL
;
A
#
# COMPACT_ATOMS: atom_id res chain seq x y z
N MET A 1 -24.89 45.69 64.36
CA MET A 1 -26.01 44.81 63.96
C MET A 1 -26.03 44.82 62.44
N SER A 2 -25.00 44.31 61.77
CA SER A 2 -24.64 42.89 61.63
C SER A 2 -25.58 42.21 60.64
N ASP A 3 -25.13 42.11 59.39
CA ASP A 3 -25.28 40.87 58.64
C ASP A 3 -24.17 40.77 57.58
N ASP A 4 -23.07 40.14 57.99
CA ASP A 4 -21.98 39.69 57.14
C ASP A 4 -22.42 38.35 56.51
N THR A 5 -22.91 38.39 55.27
CA THR A 5 -23.05 37.18 54.46
C THR A 5 -21.83 37.08 53.54
N VAL A 6 -20.82 36.36 54.03
CA VAL A 6 -19.70 35.87 53.20
C VAL A 6 -20.22 34.72 52.35
N MET A 7 -20.29 34.92 51.03
CA MET A 7 -20.43 33.84 50.05
C MET A 7 -19.03 33.35 49.64
N PRO A 8 -18.82 32.02 49.51
CA PRO A 8 -17.51 31.46 49.20
C PRO A 8 -17.10 31.74 47.76
N GLU A 9 -15.83 32.08 47.59
CA GLU A 9 -15.12 32.22 46.32
C GLU A 9 -15.17 30.88 45.56
N ALA A 10 -15.94 30.84 44.46
CA ALA A 10 -15.99 29.70 43.57
C ALA A 10 -14.66 29.61 42.81
N ALA A 11 -13.83 28.64 43.19
CA ALA A 11 -12.63 28.26 42.48
C ALA A 11 -12.98 28.06 40.99
N THR A 12 -12.42 28.91 40.13
CA THR A 12 -12.58 28.81 38.69
C THR A 12 -11.83 27.56 38.24
N ALA A 13 -12.56 26.47 37.99
CA ALA A 13 -12.02 25.28 37.37
C ALA A 13 -11.44 25.67 36.00
N ALA A 14 -10.15 25.39 35.81
CA ALA A 14 -9.51 25.52 34.51
C ALA A 14 -10.32 24.74 33.46
N PRO A 15 -10.55 25.31 32.26
CA PRO A 15 -11.23 24.57 31.21
C PRO A 15 -10.45 23.28 30.91
N PRO A 16 -11.12 22.14 30.68
CA PRO A 16 -10.43 20.93 30.27
C PRO A 16 -9.63 21.26 29.01
N ALA A 17 -8.34 20.90 29.04
CA ALA A 17 -7.48 20.99 27.87
C ALA A 17 -8.22 20.34 26.72
N ALA A 18 -8.55 21.13 25.70
CA ALA A 18 -9.06 20.61 24.45
C ALA A 18 -8.00 19.62 23.95
N GLU A 19 -8.29 18.32 24.06
CA GLU A 19 -7.60 17.31 23.29
C GLU A 19 -7.76 17.72 21.83
N THR A 20 -6.72 18.32 21.26
CA THR A 20 -6.66 18.57 19.83
C THR A 20 -6.83 17.20 19.17
N PRO A 21 -7.88 16.99 18.36
CA PRO A 21 -7.90 15.81 17.52
C PRO A 21 -6.67 15.94 16.64
N HIS A 22 -5.71 15.04 16.76
CA HIS A 22 -4.74 14.81 15.70
C HIS A 22 -5.51 14.14 14.55
N GLU A 23 -6.42 14.92 13.96
CA GLU A 23 -7.14 14.64 12.73
C GLU A 23 -6.07 14.30 11.69
N HIS A 24 -6.17 13.11 11.09
CA HIS A 24 -5.11 12.54 10.28
C HIS A 24 -4.68 13.54 9.22
N ARG A 25 -3.50 14.14 9.41
CA ARG A 25 -3.12 15.43 8.81
C ARG A 25 -3.13 15.42 7.28
N HIS A 26 -3.17 14.24 6.66
CA HIS A 26 -3.27 14.09 5.21
C HIS A 26 -4.16 12.90 4.82
N PRO A 27 -5.16 13.08 3.95
CA PRO A 27 -6.02 12.00 3.44
C PRO A 27 -5.30 11.10 2.41
N PHE A 28 -3.97 11.12 2.33
CA PHE A 28 -3.22 10.41 1.30
C PHE A 28 -3.00 8.95 1.64
N VAL A 29 -3.19 8.10 0.65
CA VAL A 29 -2.97 6.66 0.71
C VAL A 29 -1.89 6.27 -0.29
N PHE A 30 -0.92 5.48 0.16
CA PHE A 30 0.01 4.74 -0.69
C PHE A 30 -0.02 3.31 -0.17
N ALA A 31 -0.89 2.48 -0.74
CA ALA A 31 -1.15 1.11 -0.27
C ALA A 31 -0.68 0.08 -1.28
N ILE A 32 -0.24 -1.07 -0.78
CA ILE A 32 0.17 -2.23 -1.59
C ILE A 32 -0.72 -3.40 -1.16
N GLY A 33 -1.34 -4.05 -2.14
CA GLY A 33 -2.25 -5.15 -1.86
C GLY A 33 -2.62 -5.87 -3.14
N ARG A 34 -3.84 -6.41 -3.18
CA ARG A 34 -4.42 -7.01 -4.38
C ARG A 34 -5.81 -6.47 -4.60
N ILE A 35 -6.11 -6.10 -5.84
CA ILE A 35 -7.44 -5.65 -6.23
C ILE A 35 -8.23 -6.84 -6.77
N HIS A 36 -9.47 -6.98 -6.30
CA HIS A 36 -10.46 -7.87 -6.90
C HIS A 36 -11.75 -7.11 -7.17
N ALA A 37 -12.51 -7.56 -8.16
CA ALA A 37 -13.80 -6.97 -8.51
C ALA A 37 -14.95 -7.75 -7.86
N ARG A 38 -15.99 -7.03 -7.44
CA ARG A 38 -17.26 -7.57 -6.92
C ARG A 38 -18.43 -6.87 -7.61
N PHE A 39 -19.53 -7.60 -7.79
CA PHE A 39 -20.76 -6.98 -8.28
C PHE A 39 -21.32 -6.03 -7.23
N ARG A 40 -21.66 -4.81 -7.66
CA ARG A 40 -22.17 -3.77 -6.75
C ARG A 40 -23.57 -4.10 -6.22
N ASP A 41 -24.40 -4.66 -7.09
CA ASP A 41 -25.77 -5.06 -6.79
C ASP A 41 -26.19 -6.24 -7.70
N PRO A 42 -27.29 -6.93 -7.36
CA PRO A 42 -27.78 -8.06 -8.15
C PRO A 42 -28.14 -7.71 -9.59
N GLY A 43 -28.46 -6.45 -9.90
CA GLY A 43 -28.76 -6.01 -11.26
C GLY A 43 -27.52 -6.08 -12.16
N VAL A 44 -26.38 -5.59 -11.66
CA VAL A 44 -25.08 -5.68 -12.37
C VAL A 44 -24.67 -7.14 -12.60
N GLU A 45 -24.89 -8.01 -11.60
CA GLU A 45 -24.62 -9.44 -11.72
C GLU A 45 -25.47 -10.12 -12.81
N GLN A 46 -26.78 -9.82 -12.87
CA GLN A 46 -27.66 -10.38 -13.89
C GLN A 46 -27.31 -9.88 -15.29
N GLU A 47 -27.00 -8.60 -15.45
CA GLU A 47 -26.54 -8.05 -16.74
C GLU A 47 -25.24 -8.73 -17.19
N PHE A 48 -24.28 -8.89 -16.28
CA PHE A 48 -23.05 -9.62 -16.57
C PHE A 48 -23.33 -11.05 -17.04
N ASN A 49 -24.22 -11.78 -16.37
CA ASN A 49 -24.60 -13.15 -16.74
C ASN A 49 -25.26 -13.22 -18.13
N GLN A 50 -26.04 -12.22 -18.53
CA GLN A 50 -26.62 -12.14 -19.88
C GLN A 50 -25.53 -11.97 -20.95
N VAL A 51 -24.53 -11.12 -20.69
CA VAL A 51 -23.38 -10.92 -21.60
C VAL A 51 -22.50 -12.18 -21.69
N VAL A 52 -22.26 -12.85 -20.56
CA VAL A 52 -21.52 -14.12 -20.52
C VAL A 52 -22.22 -15.22 -21.32
N SER A 53 -23.56 -15.27 -21.27
CA SER A 53 -24.35 -16.27 -22.01
C SER A 53 -24.15 -16.18 -23.54
N GLY A 54 -23.75 -15.02 -24.05
CA GLY A 54 -23.39 -14.81 -25.46
C GLY A 54 -21.91 -15.02 -25.78
N THR A 55 -21.08 -15.43 -24.82
CA THR A 55 -19.63 -15.54 -24.94
C THR A 55 -19.16 -16.98 -24.77
N ASP A 56 -18.22 -17.44 -25.62
CA ASP A 56 -17.56 -18.72 -25.41
C ASP A 56 -16.61 -18.62 -24.21
N THR A 57 -16.95 -19.32 -23.12
CA THR A 57 -16.23 -19.32 -21.85
C THR A 57 -15.62 -20.69 -21.52
N ASN A 58 -15.60 -21.61 -22.49
CA ASN A 58 -15.12 -22.96 -22.28
C ASN A 58 -13.64 -22.98 -21.85
N GLY A 59 -13.38 -23.60 -20.70
CA GLY A 59 -12.04 -23.77 -20.15
C GLY A 59 -11.47 -22.55 -19.42
N LEU A 60 -12.24 -21.48 -19.28
CA LEU A 60 -11.85 -20.30 -18.50
C LEU A 60 -12.31 -20.43 -17.04
N THR A 61 -11.48 -19.94 -16.13
CA THR A 61 -11.84 -19.72 -14.72
C THR A 61 -12.80 -18.55 -14.58
N THR A 62 -13.47 -18.45 -13.43
CA THR A 62 -14.39 -17.33 -13.14
C THR A 62 -13.71 -15.97 -13.27
N ASP A 63 -12.47 -15.83 -12.77
CA ASP A 63 -11.71 -14.58 -12.83
C ASP A 63 -11.28 -14.23 -14.26
N GLU A 64 -10.94 -15.24 -15.08
CA GLU A 64 -10.65 -15.07 -16.51
C GLU A 64 -11.88 -14.60 -17.29
N VAL A 65 -13.04 -15.21 -17.04
CA VAL A 65 -14.30 -14.77 -17.66
C VAL A 65 -14.61 -13.33 -17.24
N LEU A 66 -14.48 -13.01 -15.95
CA LEU A 66 -14.71 -11.67 -15.43
C LEU A 66 -13.83 -10.64 -16.12
N ARG A 67 -12.51 -10.89 -16.16
CA ARG A 67 -11.54 -10.02 -16.82
C ARG A 67 -11.87 -9.84 -18.31
N ASP A 68 -12.07 -10.94 -19.03
CA ASP A 68 -12.23 -10.93 -20.48
C ASP A 68 -13.53 -10.24 -20.92
N VAL A 69 -14.60 -10.38 -20.14
CA VAL A 69 -15.86 -9.68 -20.39
C VAL A 69 -15.71 -8.19 -20.08
N LEU A 70 -15.13 -7.82 -18.93
CA LEU A 70 -14.98 -6.41 -18.52
C LEU A 70 -13.97 -5.64 -19.36
N ALA A 71 -12.99 -6.32 -19.97
CA ALA A 71 -11.97 -5.69 -20.80
C ALA A 71 -12.47 -5.28 -22.19
N ARG A 72 -13.66 -5.75 -22.62
CA ARG A 72 -14.23 -5.41 -23.93
C ARG A 72 -14.70 -3.96 -23.95
N PRO A 73 -14.37 -3.16 -24.98
CA PRO A 73 -14.81 -1.77 -25.10
C PRO A 73 -16.33 -1.58 -24.99
N GLU A 74 -17.09 -2.53 -25.51
CA GLU A 74 -18.56 -2.56 -25.51
C GLU A 74 -19.16 -2.83 -24.11
N ASN A 75 -18.37 -3.42 -23.20
CA ASN A 75 -18.78 -3.73 -21.83
C ASN A 75 -18.20 -2.76 -20.79
N LEU A 76 -17.60 -1.63 -21.21
CA LEU A 76 -17.01 -0.66 -20.27
C LEU A 76 -18.02 -0.07 -19.28
N TYR A 77 -19.32 -0.09 -19.62
CA TYR A 77 -20.37 0.31 -18.69
C TYR A 77 -20.46 -0.65 -17.49
N LEU A 78 -20.29 -1.97 -17.70
CA LEU A 78 -20.23 -2.96 -16.63
C LEU A 78 -19.00 -2.73 -15.76
N ALA A 79 -17.83 -2.51 -16.38
CA ALA A 79 -16.60 -2.24 -15.64
C ALA A 79 -16.72 -1.03 -14.69
N ARG A 80 -17.53 -0.03 -15.04
CA ARG A 80 -17.83 1.14 -14.20
C ARG A 80 -18.82 0.87 -13.07
N GLN A 81 -19.63 -0.18 -13.19
CA GLN A 81 -20.64 -0.56 -12.21
C GLN A 81 -20.13 -1.62 -11.22
N MET A 82 -18.95 -2.18 -11.45
CA MET A 82 -18.26 -3.05 -10.48
C MET A 82 -17.80 -2.26 -9.24
N GLN A 83 -17.68 -2.96 -8.12
CA GLN A 83 -16.90 -2.51 -6.97
C GLN A 83 -15.50 -3.11 -7.06
N TYR A 84 -14.45 -2.31 -6.86
CA TYR A 84 -13.07 -2.79 -6.86
C TYR A 84 -12.51 -2.66 -5.46
N VAL A 85 -12.16 -3.77 -4.84
CA VAL A 85 -11.74 -3.79 -3.44
C VAL A 85 -10.25 -4.08 -3.37
N LEU A 86 -9.51 -3.20 -2.70
CA LEU A 86 -8.12 -3.48 -2.33
C LEU A 86 -8.10 -4.33 -1.06
N THR A 87 -7.46 -5.49 -1.17
CA THR A 87 -7.17 -6.38 -0.04
C THR A 87 -5.71 -6.27 0.37
N ILE A 88 -5.48 -6.13 1.67
CA ILE A 88 -4.16 -6.14 2.27
C ILE A 88 -4.12 -7.32 3.23
N GLN A 89 -3.20 -8.26 3.03
CA GLN A 89 -3.18 -9.53 3.79
C GLN A 89 -4.50 -10.33 3.74
N GLY A 90 -5.23 -10.22 2.63
CA GLY A 90 -6.54 -10.87 2.46
C GLY A 90 -7.68 -10.21 3.23
N VAL A 91 -7.45 -9.05 3.85
CA VAL A 91 -8.47 -8.25 4.50
C VAL A 91 -8.91 -7.13 3.56
N ASP A 92 -10.22 -7.05 3.30
CA ASP A 92 -10.83 -5.96 2.54
C ASP A 92 -10.55 -4.63 3.25
N THR A 93 -9.79 -3.73 2.61
CA THR A 93 -9.28 -2.51 3.24
C THR A 93 -9.86 -1.24 2.63
N TYR A 94 -9.94 -1.15 1.30
CA TYR A 94 -10.45 0.03 0.60
C TYR A 94 -11.37 -0.36 -0.56
N ASP A 95 -12.40 0.47 -0.80
CA ASP A 95 -13.07 0.52 -2.11
C ASP A 95 -12.30 1.49 -2.99
N VAL A 96 -11.83 1.03 -4.15
CA VAL A 96 -10.92 1.76 -5.02
C VAL A 96 -11.67 2.24 -6.25
N VAL A 97 -11.67 3.55 -6.45
CA VAL A 97 -12.31 4.18 -7.60
C VAL A 97 -11.31 5.09 -8.30
N PRO A 98 -11.38 5.22 -9.64
CA PRO A 98 -10.48 6.12 -10.35
C PRO A 98 -10.89 7.57 -10.11
N SER A 99 -9.92 8.47 -9.89
CA SER A 99 -10.20 9.92 -9.92
C SER A 99 -10.62 10.41 -11.32
N TYR A 100 -10.27 9.68 -12.37
CA TYR A 100 -10.66 9.97 -13.74
C TYR A 100 -11.47 8.84 -14.36
N SER A 101 -12.67 9.14 -14.88
CA SER A 101 -13.59 8.12 -15.43
C SER A 101 -13.04 7.28 -16.58
N GLY A 102 -11.94 7.69 -17.22
CA GLY A 102 -11.26 6.90 -18.24
C GLY A 102 -10.36 5.79 -17.69
N ASP A 103 -10.01 5.83 -16.40
CA ASP A 103 -9.00 4.94 -15.79
C ASP A 103 -9.57 3.60 -15.27
N TYR A 104 -10.83 3.27 -15.59
CA TYR A 104 -11.41 1.97 -15.24
C TYR A 104 -10.72 0.80 -15.96
N ASP A 105 -10.12 1.05 -17.13
CA ASP A 105 -9.28 0.08 -17.84
C ASP A 105 -8.10 -0.39 -16.98
N LYS A 106 -7.50 0.52 -16.19
CA LYS A 106 -6.40 0.19 -15.26
C LYS A 106 -6.87 -0.77 -14.17
N LEU A 107 -8.10 -0.58 -13.65
CA LEU A 107 -8.70 -1.46 -12.65
C LEU A 107 -8.99 -2.84 -13.24
N VAL A 108 -9.59 -2.91 -14.42
CA VAL A 108 -9.80 -4.18 -15.13
C VAL A 108 -8.46 -4.87 -15.41
N GLY A 109 -7.42 -4.10 -15.73
CA GLY A 109 -6.06 -4.60 -15.92
C GLY A 109 -5.44 -5.27 -14.68
N THR A 110 -5.94 -5.00 -13.48
CA THR A 110 -5.49 -5.67 -12.24
C THR A 110 -6.10 -7.05 -12.04
N LEU A 111 -7.22 -7.34 -12.70
CA LEU A 111 -7.87 -8.64 -12.66
C LEU A 111 -7.01 -9.63 -13.45
N ARG A 112 -6.24 -10.45 -12.72
CA ARG A 112 -5.32 -11.43 -13.32
C ARG A 112 -6.02 -12.77 -13.49
N SER A 113 -5.72 -13.45 -14.59
CA SER A 113 -6.24 -14.79 -14.91
C SER A 113 -5.90 -15.86 -13.86
N VAL A 114 -4.69 -15.78 -13.29
CA VAL A 114 -4.23 -16.70 -12.23
C VAL A 114 -3.55 -15.87 -11.14
N PRO A 115 -4.30 -15.36 -10.15
CA PRO A 115 -3.74 -14.54 -9.10
C PRO A 115 -2.84 -15.37 -8.17
N THR A 116 -1.68 -14.82 -7.84
CA THR A 116 -0.72 -15.39 -6.90
C THR A 116 -0.58 -14.47 -5.68
N ALA A 117 -0.02 -15.00 -4.58
CA ALA A 117 0.22 -14.21 -3.37
C ALA A 117 1.27 -13.10 -3.55
N LEU A 118 2.03 -13.11 -4.65
CA LEU A 118 3.09 -12.15 -4.96
C LEU A 118 2.72 -11.18 -6.09
N ASP A 119 1.46 -11.23 -6.52
CA ASP A 119 0.90 -10.23 -7.40
C ASP A 119 0.52 -9.01 -6.57
N LEU A 120 1.01 -7.84 -6.98
CA LEU A 120 0.95 -6.62 -6.20
C LEU A 120 0.27 -5.53 -7.01
N ASP A 121 -0.72 -4.91 -6.41
CA ASP A 121 -1.38 -3.72 -6.91
C ASP A 121 -1.06 -2.57 -5.95
N VAL A 122 -0.53 -1.49 -6.52
CA VAL A 122 -0.10 -0.30 -5.78
C VAL A 122 -1.09 0.80 -6.06
N VAL A 123 -1.83 1.20 -5.03
CA VAL A 123 -2.83 2.26 -5.07
C VAL A 123 -2.24 3.51 -4.44
N VAL A 124 -2.12 4.57 -5.23
CA VAL A 124 -1.72 5.89 -4.74
C VAL A 124 -2.86 6.85 -4.96
N GLY A 125 -3.38 7.40 -3.86
CA GLY A 125 -4.29 8.52 -3.99
C GLY A 125 -4.86 9.10 -2.71
N VAL A 126 -6.13 9.50 -2.77
CA VAL A 126 -6.80 10.26 -1.72
C VAL A 126 -7.95 9.44 -1.16
N ARG A 127 -7.95 9.24 0.16
CA ARG A 127 -9.09 8.68 0.90
C ARG A 127 -10.22 9.70 0.92
N GLY A 128 -11.35 9.34 0.34
CA GLY A 128 -12.57 10.14 0.33
C GLY A 128 -13.07 10.46 1.74
N HIS A 129 -13.77 11.58 1.88
CA HIS A 129 -14.33 12.03 3.17
C HIS A 129 -15.69 11.37 3.48
N ALA A 130 -16.28 10.66 2.52
CA ALA A 130 -17.57 10.01 2.70
C ALA A 130 -17.43 8.67 3.42
N GLU A 131 -18.39 8.38 4.31
CA GLU A 131 -18.57 7.05 4.87
C GLU A 131 -18.74 6.04 3.73
N GLY A 132 -18.09 4.89 3.89
CA GLY A 132 -17.77 3.97 2.82
C GLY A 132 -18.93 3.64 1.88
N SER A 133 -18.59 3.45 0.61
CA SER A 133 -19.45 2.83 -0.40
C SER A 133 -20.01 1.51 0.18
N SER A 134 -21.29 1.50 0.56
CA SER A 134 -21.93 0.29 1.07
C SER A 134 -22.30 -0.60 -0.12
N CYS A 135 -21.39 -1.46 -0.53
CA CYS A 135 -21.68 -2.54 -1.45
C CYS A 135 -21.87 -3.83 -0.65
N ALA A 136 -22.98 -4.55 -0.88
CA ALA A 136 -23.27 -5.82 -0.22
C ALA A 136 -23.12 -5.82 1.32
N GLY A 137 -23.38 -4.67 1.98
CA GLY A 137 -23.28 -4.50 3.43
C GLY A 137 -21.87 -4.26 3.99
N LEU A 138 -20.85 -4.18 3.13
CA LEU A 138 -19.47 -3.89 3.54
C LEU A 138 -19.17 -2.40 3.31
N ALA A 139 -19.05 -1.63 4.41
CA ALA A 139 -18.67 -0.22 4.37
C ALA A 139 -17.14 -0.10 4.39
N LEU A 140 -16.53 0.04 3.21
CA LEU A 140 -15.09 0.27 3.08
C LEU A 140 -14.79 1.75 2.82
N PRO A 141 -13.73 2.32 3.42
CA PRO A 141 -13.27 3.66 3.06
C PRO A 141 -12.94 3.71 1.56
N VAL A 142 -13.46 4.74 0.88
CA VAL A 142 -13.22 4.93 -0.55
C VAL A 142 -11.88 5.60 -0.76
N VAL A 143 -11.07 5.08 -1.68
CA VAL A 143 -9.83 5.70 -2.15
C VAL A 143 -10.00 6.04 -3.62
N GLU A 144 -9.95 7.33 -3.91
CA GLU A 144 -9.83 7.83 -5.27
C GLU A 144 -8.37 7.79 -5.69
N PHE A 145 -8.01 6.85 -6.56
CA PHE A 145 -6.63 6.72 -7.01
C PHE A 145 -6.32 7.71 -8.14
N GLN A 146 -5.14 8.33 -8.06
CA GLN A 146 -4.54 9.08 -9.16
C GLN A 146 -3.48 8.25 -9.88
N GLN A 147 -2.92 7.24 -9.21
CA GLN A 147 -2.01 6.28 -9.84
C GLN A 147 -2.33 4.87 -9.35
N LEU A 148 -2.40 3.95 -10.31
CA LEU A 148 -2.56 2.52 -10.08
C LEU A 148 -1.48 1.79 -10.87
N TYR A 149 -0.69 0.99 -10.17
CA TYR A 149 0.32 0.13 -10.77
C TYR A 149 0.02 -1.31 -10.42
N SER A 150 0.23 -2.21 -11.37
CA SER A 150 0.05 -3.64 -11.15
C SER A 150 1.33 -4.33 -11.58
N PHE A 151 1.92 -5.11 -10.66
CA PHE A 151 3.14 -5.86 -10.89
C PHE A 151 2.86 -7.33 -10.64
N ASP A 152 3.32 -8.18 -11.55
CA ASP A 152 3.39 -9.62 -11.31
C ASP A 152 4.77 -10.01 -10.78
N ARG A 153 4.84 -11.17 -10.12
CA ARG A 153 6.08 -11.73 -9.58
C ARG A 153 7.22 -11.76 -10.62
N ARG A 154 6.93 -12.17 -11.87
CA ARG A 154 7.95 -12.33 -12.93
C ARG A 154 8.51 -10.97 -13.37
N SER A 155 7.64 -9.97 -13.48
CA SER A 155 8.00 -8.60 -13.84
C SER A 155 8.89 -7.97 -12.77
N LEU A 156 8.61 -8.23 -11.49
CA LEU A 156 9.46 -7.77 -10.40
C LEU A 156 10.85 -8.41 -10.41
N PHE A 157 10.96 -9.73 -10.65
CA PHE A 157 12.27 -10.39 -10.79
C PHE A 157 13.08 -9.90 -11.99
N LYS A 158 12.42 -9.53 -13.09
CA LYS A 158 13.10 -8.99 -14.27
C LYS A 158 13.62 -7.57 -14.03
N ALA A 159 12.93 -6.79 -13.20
CA ALA A 159 13.33 -5.43 -12.86
C ALA A 159 14.60 -5.39 -11.98
N ILE A 160 14.81 -6.43 -11.16
CA ILE A 160 16.00 -6.56 -10.34
C ILE A 160 17.17 -7.05 -11.21
N GLN A 161 18.18 -6.20 -11.39
CA GLN A 161 19.40 -6.59 -12.09
C GLN A 161 20.17 -7.63 -11.25
N LYS A 162 20.50 -8.77 -11.87
CA LYS A 162 21.32 -9.81 -11.24
C LYS A 162 22.75 -9.27 -11.06
N PRO A 163 23.31 -9.28 -9.83
CA PRO A 163 24.70 -8.92 -9.61
C PRO A 163 25.68 -9.82 -10.37
N ASP A 164 26.82 -9.25 -10.74
CA ASP A 164 27.92 -9.99 -11.37
C ASP A 164 28.49 -11.05 -10.40
N GLY A 165 28.95 -12.18 -10.94
CA GLY A 165 29.51 -13.27 -10.14
C GLY A 165 28.50 -14.13 -9.36
N MET A 166 27.21 -13.74 -9.29
CA MET A 166 26.17 -14.54 -8.62
C MET A 166 25.49 -15.53 -9.59
N SER A 167 25.32 -16.79 -9.15
CA SER A 167 24.57 -17.80 -9.91
C SER A 167 23.07 -17.49 -9.91
N THR A 168 22.38 -17.82 -11.02
CA THR A 168 20.94 -17.56 -11.16
C THR A 168 20.10 -18.22 -10.08
N LYS A 169 20.47 -19.43 -9.63
CA LYS A 169 19.76 -20.15 -8.56
C LYS A 169 19.88 -19.41 -7.23
N ARG A 170 21.10 -18.99 -6.86
CA ARG A 170 21.34 -18.23 -5.62
C ARG A 170 20.69 -16.85 -5.68
N PHE A 171 20.76 -16.18 -6.83
CA PHE A 171 20.07 -14.92 -7.05
C PHE A 171 18.55 -15.04 -6.84
N ARG A 172 17.90 -16.04 -7.45
CA ARG A 172 16.45 -16.26 -7.26
C ARG A 172 16.09 -16.51 -5.80
N ALA A 173 16.84 -17.36 -5.11
CA ALA A 173 16.57 -17.66 -3.70
C ALA A 173 16.70 -16.42 -2.80
N ILE A 174 17.75 -15.62 -3.01
CA ILE A 174 17.94 -14.36 -2.26
C ILE A 174 16.85 -13.37 -2.63
N ALA A 175 16.57 -13.20 -3.93
CA ALA A 175 15.57 -12.25 -4.39
C ALA A 175 14.17 -12.61 -3.86
N ASP A 176 13.83 -13.90 -3.76
CA ASP A 176 12.61 -14.38 -3.09
C ASP A 176 12.59 -14.01 -1.60
N GLU A 177 13.69 -14.22 -0.86
CA GLU A 177 13.77 -13.89 0.58
C GLU A 177 13.64 -12.38 0.81
N VAL A 178 14.38 -11.57 0.03
CA VAL A 178 14.37 -10.12 0.11
C VAL A 178 13.00 -9.57 -0.21
N LEU A 179 12.40 -10.06 -1.30
CA LEU A 179 11.05 -9.68 -1.68
C LEU A 179 10.07 -10.03 -0.57
N THR A 180 10.12 -11.24 -0.02
CA THR A 180 9.23 -11.65 1.08
C THR A 180 9.37 -10.72 2.29
N LYS A 181 10.60 -10.40 2.72
CA LYS A 181 10.84 -9.49 3.86
C LYS A 181 10.39 -8.05 3.59
N ILE A 182 10.60 -7.55 2.38
CA ILE A 182 10.15 -6.22 2.01
C ILE A 182 8.62 -6.20 1.88
N LEU A 183 8.00 -7.25 1.36
CA LEU A 183 6.54 -7.33 1.30
C LEU A 183 5.91 -7.38 2.69
N GLN A 184 6.56 -8.04 3.67
CA GLN A 184 6.12 -8.03 5.05
C GLN A 184 6.04 -6.63 5.66
N ILE A 185 6.99 -5.72 5.37
CA ILE A 185 6.90 -4.34 5.88
C ILE A 185 5.77 -3.56 5.19
N THR A 186 5.33 -4.00 4.01
CA THR A 186 4.22 -3.38 3.26
C THR A 186 2.83 -3.90 3.63
N GLU A 187 2.75 -4.81 4.60
CA GLU A 187 1.49 -5.35 5.14
C GLU A 187 0.82 -4.33 6.09
N ASN A 188 0.53 -3.15 5.56
CA ASN A 188 0.02 -2.01 6.30
C ASN A 188 -1.05 -1.29 5.48
N SER A 189 -1.78 -0.37 6.12
CA SER A 189 -2.90 0.32 5.48
C SER A 189 -2.49 1.29 4.36
N GLY A 190 -1.23 1.74 4.33
CA GLY A 190 -0.81 2.81 3.43
C GLY A 190 -1.34 4.20 3.81
N GLY A 191 -2.08 4.34 4.92
CA GLY A 191 -2.74 5.59 5.32
C GLY A 191 -1.92 6.47 6.27
N THR A 192 -0.99 5.88 7.04
CA THR A 192 -0.12 6.65 7.95
C THR A 192 1.14 7.13 7.22
N PRO A 193 1.83 8.17 7.72
CA PRO A 193 3.08 8.59 7.08
C PRO A 193 4.17 7.50 7.13
N ALA A 194 4.22 6.68 8.19
CA ALA A 194 5.14 5.53 8.27
C ALA A 194 4.80 4.46 7.22
N ASP A 195 3.51 4.10 7.09
CA ASP A 195 3.00 3.17 6.08
C ASP A 195 3.37 3.64 4.66
N ARG A 196 3.09 4.92 4.35
CA ARG A 196 3.41 5.51 3.05
C ARG A 196 4.91 5.49 2.76
N ALA A 197 5.76 5.76 3.75
CA ALA A 197 7.20 5.70 3.58
C ALA A 197 7.69 4.27 3.30
N ALA A 198 7.19 3.29 4.07
CA ALA A 198 7.50 1.88 3.86
C ALA A 198 7.12 1.43 2.45
N ASN A 199 5.88 1.70 2.04
CA ASN A 199 5.34 1.28 0.76
C ASN A 199 6.03 2.00 -0.42
N PHE A 200 6.35 3.28 -0.26
CA PHE A 200 7.11 4.02 -1.26
C PHE A 200 8.52 3.45 -1.46
N VAL A 201 9.27 3.21 -0.38
CA VAL A 201 10.63 2.69 -0.46
C VAL A 201 10.62 1.28 -1.07
N ALA A 202 9.69 0.43 -0.64
CA ALA A 202 9.50 -0.90 -1.19
C ALA A 202 9.23 -0.87 -2.70
N CYS A 203 8.34 0.00 -3.17
CA CYS A 203 7.94 0.03 -4.58
C CYS A 203 8.90 0.79 -5.50
N ARG A 204 9.48 1.90 -5.04
CA ARG A 204 10.14 2.87 -5.92
C ARG A 204 11.64 3.02 -5.71
N TYR A 205 12.21 2.41 -4.67
CA TYR A 205 13.62 2.62 -4.35
C TYR A 205 14.48 1.37 -4.50
N ALA A 206 14.93 1.14 -5.74
CA ALA A 206 15.77 0.00 -6.13
C ALA A 206 17.06 -0.16 -5.31
N ALA A 207 17.61 0.94 -4.75
CA ALA A 207 18.85 0.90 -3.99
C ALA A 207 18.77 0.02 -2.73
N VAL A 208 17.60 -0.10 -2.10
CA VAL A 208 17.41 -1.00 -0.95
C VAL A 208 17.59 -2.45 -1.36
N TYR A 209 17.07 -2.83 -2.53
CA TYR A 209 17.24 -4.17 -3.07
C TYR A 209 18.70 -4.44 -3.42
N LEU A 210 19.36 -3.52 -4.14
CA LEU A 210 20.78 -3.64 -4.51
C LEU A 210 21.67 -3.78 -3.28
N ARG A 211 21.48 -2.91 -2.27
CA ARG A 211 22.25 -2.99 -1.02
C ARG A 211 22.03 -4.31 -0.30
N THR A 212 20.80 -4.83 -0.33
CA THR A 212 20.51 -6.14 0.24
C THR A 212 21.29 -7.23 -0.49
N PHE A 213 21.28 -7.26 -1.83
CA PHE A 213 22.06 -8.23 -2.59
C PHE A 213 23.56 -8.17 -2.31
N GLU A 214 24.13 -6.96 -2.19
CA GLU A 214 25.53 -6.77 -1.79
C GLU A 214 25.82 -7.38 -0.41
N ALA A 215 24.98 -7.07 0.59
CA ALA A 215 25.13 -7.59 1.94
C ALA A 215 25.06 -9.14 1.97
N PHE A 216 24.14 -9.74 1.20
CA PHE A 216 24.06 -11.20 1.07
C PHE A 216 25.27 -11.82 0.37
N ALA A 217 25.95 -11.08 -0.52
CA ALA A 217 27.18 -11.54 -1.15
C ALA A 217 28.36 -11.58 -0.16
N THR A 218 28.35 -10.71 0.84
CA THR A 218 29.36 -10.64 1.91
C THR A 218 28.96 -11.37 3.20
N ASP A 219 28.01 -12.31 3.10
CA ASP A 219 27.52 -13.16 4.19
C ASP A 219 26.80 -12.46 5.36
N TYR A 220 26.18 -11.33 5.05
CA TYR A 220 25.20 -10.71 5.94
C TYR A 220 23.78 -11.20 5.59
N ALA A 221 22.89 -11.15 6.58
CA ALA A 221 21.46 -11.36 6.41
C ALA A 221 20.72 -10.07 6.74
N LEU A 222 19.67 -9.74 5.97
CA LEU A 222 18.72 -8.69 6.34
C LEU A 222 17.94 -9.14 7.58
N THR A 223 18.13 -8.48 8.71
CA THR A 223 17.56 -8.88 10.01
C THR A 223 16.46 -7.95 10.50
N ALA A 224 16.47 -6.67 10.12
CA ALA A 224 15.40 -5.75 10.46
C ALA A 224 15.15 -4.72 9.36
N ILE A 225 13.89 -4.32 9.25
CA ILE A 225 13.46 -3.12 8.53
C ILE A 225 12.64 -2.30 9.53
N THR A 226 13.01 -1.05 9.76
CA THR A 226 12.31 -0.18 10.71
C THR A 226 11.99 1.15 10.04
N VAL A 227 10.76 1.63 10.25
CA VAL A 227 10.31 2.94 9.77
C VAL A 227 9.88 3.76 10.97
N GLN A 228 10.53 4.90 11.17
CA GLN A 228 10.32 5.76 12.33
C GLN A 228 10.36 7.24 11.91
N PRO A 229 9.69 8.15 12.64
CA PRO A 229 9.86 9.58 12.42
C PRO A 229 11.35 9.97 12.47
N ALA A 230 11.80 10.78 11.51
CA ALA A 230 13.17 11.26 11.52
C ALA A 230 13.36 12.30 12.63
N ALA A 231 14.49 12.23 13.35
CA ALA A 231 14.83 13.24 14.36
C ALA A 231 15.02 14.65 13.74
N VAL A 232 15.40 14.70 12.46
CA VAL A 232 15.54 15.93 11.68
C VAL A 232 14.29 16.11 10.82
N GLY A 233 13.44 17.08 11.16
CA GLY A 233 12.20 17.38 10.44
C GLY A 233 10.93 17.50 11.29
N GLY A 234 10.96 17.15 12.58
CA GLY A 234 9.82 17.30 13.49
C GLY A 234 8.55 16.57 13.02
N ASP A 235 7.37 17.09 13.40
CA ASP A 235 6.02 16.58 13.04
C ASP A 235 5.66 16.71 11.54
N GLU A 236 6.59 17.07 10.65
CA GLU A 236 6.32 17.39 9.24
C GLU A 236 6.24 16.16 8.31
N GLY A 237 6.11 14.95 8.86
CA GLY A 237 5.90 13.74 8.05
C GLY A 237 7.17 13.25 7.33
N VAL A 238 8.35 13.54 7.88
CA VAL A 238 9.61 12.94 7.44
C VAL A 238 9.85 11.63 8.19
N MET A 239 10.06 10.55 7.44
CA MET A 239 10.29 9.20 7.96
C MET A 239 11.70 8.75 7.64
N SER A 240 12.36 8.13 8.61
CA SER A 240 13.60 7.38 8.43
C SER A 240 13.26 5.91 8.20
N PHE A 241 13.57 5.41 7.01
CA PHE A 241 13.50 3.99 6.66
C PHE A 241 14.90 3.40 6.83
N THR A 242 15.05 2.47 7.76
CA THR A 242 16.34 1.85 8.09
C THR A 242 16.28 0.35 7.82
N VAL A 243 17.30 -0.16 7.13
CA VAL A 243 17.55 -1.58 6.92
C VAL A 243 18.79 -1.99 7.72
N THR A 244 18.65 -3.04 8.52
CA THR A 244 19.74 -3.57 9.34
C THR A 244 20.11 -4.95 8.84
N TYR A 245 21.41 -5.12 8.65
CA TYR A 245 22.04 -6.37 8.27
C TYR A 245 22.85 -6.91 9.43
N THR A 246 22.91 -8.22 9.59
CA THR A 246 23.76 -8.88 10.59
C THR A 246 24.61 -9.94 9.93
N SER A 247 25.92 -9.90 10.19
CA SER A 247 26.87 -10.91 9.74
C SER A 247 26.51 -12.27 10.32
N ARG A 248 26.47 -13.31 9.48
CA ARG A 248 26.18 -14.68 9.94
C ARG A 248 27.30 -15.32 10.74
N THR A 249 28.50 -14.74 10.72
CA THR A 249 29.71 -15.32 11.32
C THR A 249 30.22 -14.54 12.52
N THR A 250 30.02 -13.22 12.54
CA THR A 250 30.59 -12.32 13.54
C THR A 250 29.55 -11.60 14.38
N ASP A 251 28.25 -11.77 14.09
CA ASP A 251 27.13 -11.02 14.69
C ASP A 251 27.24 -9.49 14.56
N LEU A 252 28.16 -8.99 13.74
CA LEU A 252 28.33 -7.57 13.46
C LEU A 252 27.08 -7.04 12.75
N ARG A 253 26.55 -5.91 13.25
CA ARG A 253 25.38 -5.24 12.68
C ARG A 253 25.79 -4.02 11.87
N GLU A 254 25.24 -3.90 10.68
CA GLU A 254 25.36 -2.72 9.82
C GLU A 254 23.98 -2.21 9.47
N SER A 255 23.73 -0.93 9.71
CA SER A 255 22.46 -0.29 9.39
C SER A 255 22.65 0.75 8.29
N TYR A 256 21.66 0.85 7.42
CA TYR A 256 21.59 1.85 6.36
C TYR A 256 20.24 2.52 6.41
N SER A 257 20.22 3.84 6.36
CA SER A 257 18.99 4.62 6.46
C SER A 257 18.80 5.52 5.25
N VAL A 258 17.54 5.82 4.97
CA VAL A 258 17.13 6.81 3.99
C VAL A 258 15.97 7.63 4.56
N GLN A 259 16.00 8.94 4.33
CA GLN A 259 14.94 9.85 4.74
C GLN A 259 13.94 10.04 3.61
N VAL A 260 12.66 9.96 3.95
CA VAL A 260 11.53 10.04 3.01
C VAL A 260 10.57 11.11 3.52
N SER A 261 10.24 12.08 2.67
CA SER A 261 9.12 12.99 2.93
C SER A 261 7.82 12.33 2.50
N THR A 262 6.82 12.35 3.39
CA THR A 262 5.46 11.83 3.13
C THR A 262 4.39 12.89 3.31
N GLN A 263 4.78 14.15 3.32
CA GLN A 263 3.90 15.32 3.46
C GLN A 263 2.87 15.42 2.33
N TYR A 264 3.23 14.96 1.14
CA TYR A 264 2.38 15.01 -0.05
C TYR A 264 1.97 13.59 -0.49
N MET A 265 0.98 13.53 -1.38
CA MET A 265 0.46 12.29 -1.97
C MET A 265 1.54 11.42 -2.61
N ASN A 266 2.55 12.06 -3.23
CA ASN A 266 3.70 11.37 -3.82
C ASN A 266 4.89 11.52 -2.87
N PRO A 267 5.26 10.48 -2.10
CA PRO A 267 6.46 10.53 -1.29
C PRO A 267 7.70 10.68 -2.15
N TYR A 268 8.76 11.25 -1.58
CA TYR A 268 10.05 11.42 -2.24
C TYR A 268 11.20 11.31 -1.25
N LEU A 269 12.37 10.95 -1.77
CA LEU A 269 13.59 10.79 -1.00
C LEU A 269 14.20 12.17 -0.69
N LEU A 270 14.57 12.38 0.58
CA LEU A 270 15.36 13.53 1.01
C LEU A 270 16.86 13.23 1.01
N THR A 271 17.21 11.97 1.25
CA THR A 271 18.60 11.50 1.24
C THR A 271 18.78 10.30 0.33
N ARG A 272 20.03 9.96 0.02
CA ARG A 272 20.37 8.65 -0.53
C ARG A 272 20.48 7.63 0.61
N LEU A 273 20.53 6.36 0.24
CA LEU A 273 20.76 5.29 1.20
C LEU A 273 22.20 5.42 1.71
N THR A 274 22.36 5.69 3.00
CA THR A 274 23.66 5.93 3.63
C THR A 274 23.82 5.07 4.88
N PRO A 275 25.05 4.69 5.25
CA PRO A 275 25.29 4.04 6.53
C PRO A 275 24.70 4.88 7.67
N SER A 276 24.04 4.22 8.61
CA SER A 276 23.54 4.81 9.85
C SER A 276 24.21 4.14 11.04
N LEU A 277 24.57 4.95 12.02
CA LEU A 277 25.14 4.50 13.30
C LEU A 277 24.11 3.74 14.14
#